data_AF-A0A849X322-F1
#
_entry.id   AF-A0A849X322-F1
#
_cell.length_a   1.000
_cell.length_b   1.000
_cell.length_c   1.000
_cell.angle_alpha   90.00
_cell.angle_beta   90.00
_cell.angle_gamma   90.00
#
_symmetry.space_group_name_H-M   'P 1'
#
loop_
_entity.id
_entity.type
_entity.pdbx_description
1 polymer ?
#
loop_
_entity_poly.entity_id
_entity_poly.type
_entity_poly.pdbx_seq_one_letter_code
_entity_poly.pdbx_strand_id
1 'polypeptide(L)'
;MKTIALLFAFMAATTATTATTATAATTIDAECVARGKYGRSGGGIVTNSELSFRLSGDAESATIRSVRGTVKVAYNYEGDTPDTLNESNAYIGYFQTARIENNPGYRPRRYKNYFQFQKLNAVRTTGHESGMWGDLVVEKTAFLRGTDAFQAHYIFQAGDHMGGTIHFKCTKE
;
A
#
# COMPACT_ATOMS: atom_id res chain seq x y z
N MET A 1 -65.97 40.55 -36.80
CA MET A 1 -65.45 39.45 -35.95
C MET A 1 -64.02 39.18 -36.39
N LYS A 2 -63.03 39.37 -35.50
CA LYS A 2 -61.59 39.21 -35.81
C LYS A 2 -61.10 37.90 -35.20
N THR A 3 -60.64 36.97 -36.03
CA THR A 3 -60.07 35.69 -35.62
C THR A 3 -58.56 35.87 -35.40
N ILE A 4 -58.09 35.63 -34.17
CA ILE A 4 -56.67 35.63 -33.82
C ILE A 4 -56.21 34.16 -33.80
N ALA A 5 -55.29 33.81 -34.70
CA ALA A 5 -54.64 32.49 -34.71
C ALA A 5 -53.39 32.54 -33.83
N LEU A 6 -53.38 31.76 -32.74
CA LEU A 6 -52.19 31.54 -31.92
C LEU A 6 -51.34 30.42 -32.56
N LEU A 7 -50.10 30.77 -32.94
CA LEU A 7 -49.07 29.81 -33.32
C LEU A 7 -48.40 29.28 -32.04
N PHE A 8 -48.51 27.98 -31.75
CA PHE A 8 -47.72 27.31 -30.72
C PHE A 8 -46.44 26.76 -31.37
N ALA A 9 -45.29 27.32 -31.02
CA ALA A 9 -43.99 26.78 -31.39
C ALA A 9 -43.60 25.66 -30.40
N PHE A 10 -43.52 24.42 -30.89
CA PHE A 10 -43.00 23.28 -30.14
C PHE A 10 -41.46 23.37 -30.10
N MET A 11 -40.89 23.69 -28.95
CA MET A 11 -39.46 23.56 -28.69
C MET A 11 -39.16 22.09 -28.35
N ALA A 12 -38.50 21.38 -29.25
CA ALA A 12 -37.98 20.04 -28.98
C ALA A 12 -36.70 20.15 -28.13
N ALA A 13 -36.78 19.73 -26.87
CA ALA A 13 -35.62 19.61 -25.99
C ALA A 13 -34.84 18.33 -26.35
N THR A 14 -33.71 18.48 -27.03
CA THR A 14 -32.74 17.40 -27.24
C THR A 14 -31.94 17.17 -25.95
N THR A 15 -32.30 16.12 -25.21
CA THR A 15 -31.48 15.64 -24.08
C THR A 15 -30.24 14.97 -24.62
N ALA A 16 -29.09 15.63 -24.48
CA ALA A 16 -27.78 15.03 -24.77
C ALA A 16 -27.47 13.96 -23.71
N THR A 17 -27.67 12.69 -24.06
CA THR A 17 -27.15 11.56 -23.29
C THR A 17 -25.64 11.51 -23.46
N THR A 18 -24.90 11.99 -22.45
CA THR A 18 -23.46 11.75 -22.33
C THR A 18 -23.23 10.26 -22.06
N ALA A 19 -22.75 9.55 -23.08
CA ALA A 19 -22.27 8.18 -22.91
C ALA A 19 -21.07 8.19 -21.95
N THR A 20 -21.27 7.66 -20.75
CA THR A 20 -20.19 7.44 -19.79
C THR A 20 -19.45 6.20 -20.24
N THR A 21 -18.30 6.35 -20.89
CA THR A 21 -17.35 5.25 -21.08
C THR A 21 -16.88 4.82 -19.69
N ALA A 22 -17.38 3.68 -19.22
CA ALA A 22 -16.84 3.01 -18.05
C ALA A 22 -15.41 2.59 -18.39
N THR A 23 -14.42 3.30 -17.87
CA THR A 23 -13.05 2.80 -17.81
C THR A 23 -13.08 1.52 -16.96
N ALA A 24 -12.55 0.43 -17.51
CA ALA A 24 -12.41 -0.80 -16.75
C ALA A 24 -11.47 -0.53 -15.57
N ALA A 25 -11.98 -0.74 -14.35
CA ALA A 25 -11.22 -0.53 -13.13
C ALA A 25 -9.89 -1.29 -13.22
N THR A 26 -8.78 -0.54 -13.18
CA THR A 26 -7.44 -1.15 -13.24
C THR A 26 -7.14 -1.81 -11.90
N THR A 27 -7.25 -3.13 -11.86
CA THR A 27 -6.90 -3.93 -10.69
C THR A 27 -5.40 -4.21 -10.66
N ILE A 28 -4.87 -4.31 -9.45
CA ILE A 28 -3.48 -4.66 -9.19
C ILE A 28 -3.49 -5.89 -8.31
N ASP A 29 -2.83 -6.95 -8.75
CA ASP A 29 -2.51 -8.13 -7.96
C ASP A 29 -1.00 -8.33 -8.07
N ALA A 30 -0.28 -8.29 -6.95
CA ALA A 30 1.17 -8.24 -6.97
C ALA A 30 1.81 -9.00 -5.82
N GLU A 31 2.92 -9.66 -6.13
CA GLU A 31 3.84 -10.25 -5.15
C GLU A 31 4.95 -9.24 -4.83
N CYS A 32 5.16 -8.99 -3.55
CA CYS A 32 6.14 -8.05 -3.03
C CYS A 32 7.11 -8.79 -2.12
N VAL A 33 8.40 -8.74 -2.42
CA VAL A 33 9.43 -9.39 -1.61
C VAL A 33 10.59 -8.46 -1.32
N ALA A 34 11.13 -8.57 -0.12
CA ALA A 34 12.42 -8.00 0.23
C ALA A 34 13.15 -8.86 1.26
N ARG A 35 14.47 -8.91 1.11
CA ARG A 35 15.40 -9.43 2.11
C ARG A 35 16.56 -8.47 2.22
N GLY A 36 16.99 -8.18 3.43
CA GLY A 36 18.18 -7.37 3.62
C GLY A 36 18.27 -6.73 4.99
N LYS A 37 19.32 -5.93 5.14
CA LYS A 37 19.61 -5.15 6.34
C LYS A 37 19.09 -3.73 6.15
N TYR A 38 18.42 -3.19 7.16
CA TYR A 38 18.14 -1.76 7.23
C TYR A 38 18.76 -1.19 8.51
N GLY A 39 19.38 -0.01 8.36
CA GLY A 39 19.96 0.74 9.47
C GLY A 39 18.98 1.79 9.98
N ARG A 40 18.90 1.95 11.31
CA ARG A 40 18.27 3.13 11.91
C ARG A 40 19.25 4.31 11.75
N SER A 41 18.77 5.45 11.25
CA SER A 41 19.58 6.68 11.20
C SER A 41 20.00 7.07 12.62
N GLY A 42 21.32 7.21 12.87
CA GLY A 42 21.85 7.67 14.17
C GLY A 42 22.58 6.64 15.05
N GLY A 43 23.06 5.51 14.51
CA GLY A 43 23.96 4.59 15.23
C GLY A 43 23.29 3.43 15.96
N GLY A 44 22.06 3.07 15.59
CA GLY A 44 21.36 1.91 16.16
C GLY A 44 21.80 0.58 15.54
N ILE A 45 21.59 -0.50 16.30
CA ILE A 45 21.80 -1.90 15.90
C ILE A 45 21.17 -2.15 14.52
N VAL A 46 21.95 -2.69 13.59
CA VAL A 46 21.46 -3.06 12.25
C VAL A 46 20.36 -4.10 12.42
N THR A 47 19.24 -3.93 11.74
CA THR A 47 18.14 -4.89 11.81
C THR A 47 18.03 -5.62 10.47
N ASN A 48 18.01 -6.94 10.54
CA ASN A 48 17.71 -7.78 9.40
C ASN A 48 16.20 -7.83 9.19
N SER A 49 15.81 -7.92 7.93
CA SER A 49 14.41 -7.99 7.54
C SER A 49 14.17 -8.96 6.41
N GLU A 50 13.03 -9.64 6.51
CA GLU A 50 12.40 -10.36 5.40
C GLU A 50 10.95 -9.91 5.32
N LEU A 51 10.50 -9.53 4.13
CA LEU A 51 9.12 -9.17 3.85
C LEU A 51 8.63 -9.98 2.66
N SER A 52 7.44 -10.54 2.81
CA SER A 52 6.70 -11.18 1.73
C SER A 52 5.25 -10.75 1.86
N PHE A 53 4.73 -10.01 0.87
CA PHE A 53 3.34 -9.63 0.78
C PHE A 53 2.75 -10.05 -0.57
N ARG A 54 1.48 -10.45 -0.55
CA ARG A 54 0.58 -10.42 -1.70
C ARG A 54 -0.38 -9.25 -1.52
N LEU A 55 -0.36 -8.33 -2.47
CA LEU A 55 -1.15 -7.11 -2.47
C LEU A 55 -2.19 -7.21 -3.58
N SER A 56 -3.46 -6.96 -3.23
CA SER A 56 -4.50 -6.67 -4.21
C SER A 56 -4.98 -5.24 -4.04
N GLY A 57 -5.30 -4.55 -5.14
CA GLY A 57 -5.59 -3.13 -5.13
C GLY A 57 -6.41 -2.67 -6.34
N ASP A 58 -6.83 -1.42 -6.25
CA ASP A 58 -7.59 -0.70 -7.24
C ASP A 58 -6.86 0.62 -7.51
N ALA A 59 -6.30 0.73 -8.72
CA ALA A 59 -5.48 1.85 -9.11
C ALA A 59 -6.29 3.15 -9.18
N GLU A 60 -7.51 3.10 -9.73
CA GLU A 60 -8.35 4.27 -9.96
C GLU A 60 -8.76 4.95 -8.65
N SER A 61 -9.16 4.13 -7.66
CA SER A 61 -9.53 4.60 -6.34
C SER A 61 -8.33 4.74 -5.38
N ALA A 62 -7.11 4.46 -5.85
CA ALA A 62 -5.89 4.40 -5.04
C ALA A 62 -6.13 3.68 -3.71
N THR A 63 -6.70 2.47 -3.79
CA THR A 63 -7.11 1.66 -2.64
C THR A 63 -6.40 0.31 -2.67
N ILE A 64 -5.94 -0.16 -1.51
CA ILE A 64 -5.48 -1.53 -1.34
C ILE A 64 -6.66 -2.36 -0.83
N ARG A 65 -7.05 -3.38 -1.58
CA ARG A 65 -8.13 -4.32 -1.23
C ARG A 65 -7.63 -5.43 -0.32
N SER A 66 -6.38 -5.87 -0.45
CA SER A 66 -5.85 -6.80 0.55
C SER A 66 -4.34 -6.75 0.66
N VAL A 67 -3.84 -7.02 1.86
CA VAL A 67 -2.43 -7.36 2.09
C VAL A 67 -2.39 -8.65 2.88
N ARG A 68 -1.70 -9.66 2.35
CA ARG A 68 -1.47 -10.94 3.02
C ARG A 68 0.01 -11.26 3.03
N GLY A 69 0.52 -11.77 4.13
CA GLY A 69 1.90 -12.28 4.19
C GLY A 69 2.57 -12.02 5.52
N THR A 70 3.89 -11.88 5.51
CA THR A 70 4.70 -11.80 6.72
C THR A 70 5.80 -10.76 6.63
N VAL A 71 6.11 -10.16 7.77
CA VAL A 71 7.34 -9.38 7.99
C VAL A 71 8.10 -10.02 9.15
N LYS A 72 9.38 -10.30 8.95
CA LYS A 72 10.28 -10.85 9.95
C LYS A 72 11.40 -9.86 10.19
N VAL A 73 11.71 -9.59 11.45
CA VAL A 73 12.79 -8.68 11.83
C VAL A 73 13.61 -9.22 12.99
N ALA A 74 14.92 -9.01 12.94
CA ALA A 74 15.83 -9.45 13.98
C ALA A 74 17.00 -8.47 14.10
N TYR A 75 17.33 -8.10 15.33
CA TYR A 75 18.54 -7.33 15.60
C TYR A 75 19.79 -8.13 15.25
N ASN A 76 20.77 -7.43 14.68
CA ASN A 76 22.10 -7.95 14.45
C ASN A 76 23.05 -7.42 15.53
N TYR A 77 23.01 -8.02 16.72
CA TYR A 77 23.79 -7.54 17.87
C TYR A 77 25.30 -7.72 17.70
N GLU A 78 25.76 -8.70 16.90
CA GLU A 78 27.19 -9.08 16.86
C GLU A 78 27.73 -9.41 15.44
N GLY A 79 27.00 -9.08 14.38
CA GLY A 79 27.41 -9.41 13.01
C GLY A 79 27.00 -10.82 12.57
N ASP A 80 26.75 -11.73 13.53
CA ASP A 80 26.16 -13.04 13.31
C ASP A 80 24.67 -12.92 13.05
N THR A 81 24.35 -12.78 11.76
CA THR A 81 22.98 -12.98 11.31
C THR A 81 22.86 -14.34 10.66
N PRO A 82 21.91 -15.20 11.08
CA PRO A 82 21.57 -16.38 10.31
C PRO A 82 21.07 -15.97 8.92
N ASP A 83 21.51 -16.68 7.87
CA ASP A 83 21.13 -16.41 6.48
C ASP A 83 19.61 -16.42 6.24
N THR A 84 18.85 -17.00 7.18
CA THR A 84 17.40 -17.13 7.12
C THR A 84 16.75 -16.75 8.46
N LEU A 85 15.74 -15.89 8.38
CA LEU A 85 14.90 -15.50 9.53
C LEU A 85 13.73 -16.48 9.72
N ASN A 86 13.53 -16.93 10.96
CA ASN A 86 12.50 -17.88 11.36
C ASN A 86 11.99 -17.57 12.79
N GLU A 87 11.07 -18.39 13.29
CA GLU A 87 10.41 -18.15 14.58
C GLU A 87 11.34 -18.21 15.80
N SER A 88 12.51 -18.86 15.71
CA SER A 88 13.45 -18.96 16.83
C SER A 88 14.42 -17.77 16.92
N ASN A 89 14.58 -17.00 15.83
CA ASN A 89 15.58 -15.95 15.73
C ASN A 89 15.03 -14.59 15.26
N ALA A 90 13.73 -14.47 15.01
CA ALA A 90 13.11 -13.24 14.53
C ALA A 90 11.76 -12.96 15.19
N TYR A 91 11.46 -11.66 15.31
CA TYR A 91 10.13 -11.17 15.58
C TYR A 91 9.33 -11.15 14.29
N ILE A 92 8.24 -11.90 14.23
CA ILE A 92 7.44 -12.09 13.01
C ILE A 92 6.06 -11.47 13.20
N GLY A 93 5.65 -10.64 12.26
CA GLY A 93 4.28 -10.15 12.10
C GLY A 93 3.59 -10.84 10.92
N TYR A 94 2.38 -11.32 11.13
CA TYR A 94 1.50 -11.90 10.11
C TYR A 94 0.43 -10.88 9.74
N PHE A 95 0.22 -10.68 8.45
CA PHE A 95 -0.67 -9.65 7.92
C PHE A 95 -1.82 -10.30 7.15
N GLN A 96 -3.03 -9.83 7.43
CA GLN A 96 -4.23 -10.16 6.69
C GLN A 96 -5.18 -8.96 6.77
N THR A 97 -4.96 -7.97 5.91
CA THR A 97 -5.77 -6.75 5.86
C THR A 97 -6.75 -6.81 4.70
N ALA A 98 -7.97 -6.29 4.90
CA ALA A 98 -9.10 -6.45 3.97
C ALA A 98 -9.49 -5.18 3.19
N ARG A 99 -9.07 -3.99 3.60
CA ARG A 99 -9.15 -2.75 2.82
C ARG A 99 -8.35 -1.66 3.51
N ILE A 100 -7.52 -0.92 2.77
CA ILE A 100 -6.81 0.27 3.24
C ILE A 100 -6.91 1.34 2.17
N GLU A 101 -7.42 2.50 2.55
CA GLU A 101 -7.55 3.64 1.65
C GLU A 101 -6.30 4.50 1.72
N ASN A 102 -5.96 5.19 0.63
CA ASN A 102 -4.87 6.15 0.70
C ASN A 102 -5.21 7.27 1.69
N ASN A 103 -4.18 7.81 2.33
CA ASN A 103 -4.26 9.01 3.13
C ASN A 103 -4.15 10.26 2.25
N PRO A 104 -5.25 10.99 2.00
CA PRO A 104 -5.22 12.21 1.19
C PRO A 104 -4.43 13.36 1.86
N GLY A 105 -4.25 13.28 3.19
CA GLY A 105 -3.47 14.23 3.97
C GLY A 105 -1.96 14.00 3.93
N TYR A 106 -1.47 12.99 3.21
CA TYR A 106 -0.04 12.66 3.20
C TYR A 106 0.81 13.76 2.55
N ARG A 107 1.69 14.38 3.36
CA ARG A 107 2.64 15.43 2.94
C ARG A 107 4.08 14.93 3.11
N PRO A 108 4.63 14.14 2.16
CA PRO A 108 5.92 13.50 2.33
C PRO A 108 7.08 14.47 2.32
N ARG A 109 8.01 14.31 3.27
CA ARG A 109 9.36 14.90 3.18
C ARG A 109 10.35 14.00 2.43
N ARG A 110 10.22 12.67 2.58
CA ARG A 110 11.15 11.65 2.03
C ARG A 110 10.58 10.97 0.78
N TYR A 111 9.45 10.28 0.89
CA TYR A 111 8.84 9.52 -0.22
C TYR A 111 7.90 10.39 -1.06
N LYS A 112 8.49 11.29 -1.84
CA LYS A 112 7.72 12.13 -2.79
C LYS A 112 7.14 11.26 -3.90
N ASN A 113 5.91 11.56 -4.33
CA ASN A 113 5.17 10.77 -5.34
C ASN A 113 4.79 9.35 -4.91
N TYR A 114 4.56 9.13 -3.61
CA TYR A 114 4.01 7.89 -3.08
C TYR A 114 2.61 8.12 -2.50
N PHE A 115 1.70 7.17 -2.70
CA PHE A 115 0.52 7.02 -1.85
C PHE A 115 0.98 6.53 -0.48
N GLN A 116 0.29 6.94 0.57
CA GLN A 116 0.45 6.37 1.91
C GLN A 116 -0.85 5.67 2.30
N PHE A 117 -0.74 4.46 2.80
CA PHE A 117 -1.81 3.64 3.33
C PHE A 117 -1.50 3.42 4.82
N GLN A 118 -2.26 4.09 5.69
CA GLN A 118 -1.96 4.10 7.12
C GLN A 118 -2.49 2.85 7.83
N LYS A 119 -1.91 2.55 8.99
CA LYS A 119 -2.38 1.48 9.90
C LYS A 119 -2.35 0.09 9.26
N LEU A 120 -1.34 -0.20 8.44
CA LEU A 120 -1.05 -1.56 8.02
C LEU A 120 -0.40 -2.29 9.21
N ASN A 121 -1.23 -2.97 10.00
CA ASN A 121 -0.80 -3.64 11.22
C ASN A 121 -0.86 -5.16 11.06
N ALA A 122 0.05 -5.86 11.74
CA ALA A 122 -0.01 -7.31 11.83
C ALA A 122 -1.24 -7.73 12.63
N VAL A 123 -1.93 -8.78 12.17
CA VAL A 123 -3.06 -9.39 12.89
C VAL A 123 -2.59 -10.29 14.03
N ARG A 124 -1.34 -10.78 13.94
CA ARG A 124 -0.68 -11.61 14.95
C ARG A 124 0.82 -11.38 14.89
N THR A 125 1.49 -11.50 16.03
CA THR A 125 2.96 -11.52 16.12
C THR A 125 3.45 -12.76 16.88
N THR A 126 4.73 -13.13 16.71
CA THR A 126 5.37 -14.20 17.50
C THR A 126 5.86 -13.73 18.87
N GLY A 127 6.14 -12.44 19.04
CA GLY A 127 6.58 -11.90 20.33
C GLY A 127 5.43 -11.56 21.27
N HIS A 128 5.74 -11.52 22.58
CA HIS A 128 4.82 -11.15 23.66
C HIS A 128 4.57 -9.64 23.80
N GLU A 129 5.24 -8.82 22.99
CA GLU A 129 5.19 -7.35 23.05
C GLU A 129 4.03 -6.73 22.23
N SER A 130 4.00 -5.40 22.19
CA SER A 130 3.01 -4.47 21.62
C SER A 130 2.57 -4.67 20.16
N GLY A 131 3.02 -5.73 19.48
CA GLY A 131 2.61 -6.08 18.12
C GLY A 131 3.57 -5.58 17.03
N MET A 132 3.07 -5.46 15.80
CA MET A 132 3.80 -4.86 14.69
C MET A 132 2.84 -3.98 13.90
N TRP A 133 3.21 -2.72 13.70
CA TRP A 133 2.35 -1.72 13.07
C TRP A 133 3.16 -0.78 12.21
N GLY A 134 2.47 -0.12 11.28
CA GLY A 134 3.14 0.79 10.37
C GLY A 134 2.25 1.36 9.29
N ASP A 135 2.91 2.03 8.36
CA ASP A 135 2.32 2.58 7.16
C ASP A 135 2.99 1.95 5.94
N LEU A 136 2.19 1.67 4.93
CA LEU A 136 2.66 1.25 3.62
C LEU A 136 2.67 2.46 2.69
N VAL A 137 3.78 2.71 2.02
CA VAL A 137 3.86 3.73 0.96
C VAL A 137 4.13 3.07 -0.38
N VAL A 138 3.37 3.43 -1.41
CA VAL A 138 3.44 2.82 -2.75
C VAL A 138 3.62 3.88 -3.82
N GLU A 139 4.51 3.65 -4.79
CA GLU A 139 4.82 4.60 -5.85
C GLU A 139 3.56 4.93 -6.70
N LYS A 140 3.16 6.22 -6.72
CA LYS A 140 1.90 6.66 -7.35
C LYS A 140 1.84 6.34 -8.83
N THR A 141 2.86 6.75 -9.58
CA THR A 141 2.84 6.67 -11.05
C THR A 141 2.75 5.23 -11.53
N ALA A 142 3.55 4.35 -10.95
CA ALA A 142 3.58 2.94 -11.29
C ALA A 142 2.27 2.23 -10.88
N PHE A 143 1.77 2.49 -9.67
CA PHE A 143 0.49 1.98 -9.19
C PHE A 143 -0.68 2.43 -10.08
N LEU A 144 -0.81 3.73 -10.35
CA LEU A 144 -1.90 4.28 -11.18
C LEU A 144 -1.88 3.76 -12.63
N ARG A 145 -0.69 3.46 -13.16
CA ARG A 145 -0.53 2.92 -14.53
C ARG A 145 -0.68 1.40 -14.58
N GLY A 146 -0.83 0.73 -13.44
CA GLY A 146 -0.91 -0.73 -13.36
C GLY A 146 0.31 -1.44 -13.96
N THR A 147 1.50 -0.86 -13.81
CA THR A 147 2.74 -1.40 -14.40
C THR A 147 3.10 -2.76 -13.80
N ASP A 148 3.84 -3.57 -14.56
CA ASP A 148 4.26 -4.92 -14.16
C ASP A 148 5.13 -4.94 -12.90
N ALA A 149 5.72 -3.80 -12.52
CA ALA A 149 6.38 -3.66 -11.24
C ALA A 149 6.31 -2.24 -10.70
N PHE A 150 6.42 -2.09 -9.38
CA PHE A 150 6.45 -0.81 -8.69
C PHE A 150 7.24 -0.86 -7.39
N GLN A 151 7.72 0.29 -6.93
CA GLN A 151 8.40 0.40 -5.64
C GLN A 151 7.41 0.66 -4.50
N ALA A 152 7.70 0.07 -3.34
CA ALA A 152 6.94 0.28 -2.12
C ALA A 152 7.85 0.23 -0.88
N HIS A 153 7.38 0.81 0.21
CA HIS A 153 8.10 0.82 1.48
C HIS A 153 7.15 0.58 2.65
N TYR A 154 7.55 -0.26 3.58
CA TYR A 154 6.82 -0.47 4.84
C TYR A 154 7.58 0.22 5.96
N ILE A 155 6.99 1.28 6.51
CA ILE A 155 7.54 2.09 7.59
C ILE A 155 6.90 1.60 8.86
N PHE A 156 7.68 1.00 9.76
CA PHE A 156 7.11 0.16 10.79
C PHE A 156 7.80 0.29 12.14
N GLN A 157 7.07 -0.18 13.14
CA GLN A 157 7.55 -0.52 14.46
C GLN A 157 7.10 -1.95 14.80
N ALA A 158 7.98 -2.71 15.43
CA ALA A 158 7.81 -4.09 15.86
C ALA A 158 8.27 -4.19 17.32
N GLY A 159 7.35 -4.56 18.19
CA GLY A 159 7.55 -4.46 19.63
C GLY A 159 7.88 -3.03 20.07
N ASP A 160 8.55 -2.91 21.20
CA ASP A 160 8.83 -1.60 21.81
C ASP A 160 10.15 -0.98 21.31
N HIS A 161 10.94 -1.72 20.53
CA HIS A 161 12.33 -1.37 20.29
C HIS A 161 12.77 -1.42 18.82
N MET A 162 12.14 -2.23 17.95
CA MET A 162 12.54 -2.36 16.55
C MET A 162 11.68 -1.47 15.66
N GLY A 163 12.29 -0.50 14.98
CA GLY A 163 11.58 0.34 14.02
C GLY A 163 12.46 0.72 12.85
N GLY A 164 11.85 0.96 11.69
CA GLY A 164 12.58 1.34 10.49
C GLY A 164 11.74 1.36 9.24
N THR A 165 12.40 1.17 8.11
CA THR A 165 11.73 1.11 6.81
C THR A 165 12.31 -0.03 5.99
N ILE A 166 11.45 -0.94 5.56
CA ILE A 166 11.81 -1.98 4.59
C ILE A 166 11.45 -1.44 3.21
N HIS A 167 12.46 -1.36 2.36
CA HIS A 167 12.33 -0.96 0.96
C HIS A 167 12.14 -2.22 0.11
N PHE A 168 11.14 -2.26 -0.77
CA PHE A 168 10.86 -3.44 -1.58
C PHE A 168 10.28 -3.11 -2.95
N LYS A 169 10.35 -4.10 -3.84
CA LYS A 169 9.74 -4.06 -5.17
C LYS A 169 8.61 -5.07 -5.22
N CYS A 170 7.50 -4.67 -5.81
CA CYS A 170 6.38 -5.54 -6.12
C CYS A 170 6.38 -5.83 -7.61
N THR A 171 6.02 -7.05 -7.98
CA THR A 171 5.84 -7.51 -9.35
C THR A 171 4.40 -8.00 -9.50
N LYS A 172 3.72 -7.55 -10.55
CA LYS A 172 2.35 -7.95 -10.87
C LYS A 172 2.30 -9.44 -11.22
N GLU A 173 1.29 -10.14 -10.72
CA GLU A 173 0.97 -11.54 -11.08
C GLU A 173 0.03 -11.61 -12.29
#